data_AF-A0A7C5EEV0-F1
#
_entry.id   AF-A0A7C5EEV0-F1
#
_cell.length_a   1.000
_cell.length_b   1.000
_cell.length_c   1.000
_cell.angle_alpha   90.00
_cell.angle_beta   90.00
_cell.angle_gamma   90.00
#
_symmetry.space_group_name_H-M   'P 1'
#
loop_
_entity.id
_entity.type
_entity.pdbx_description
1 polymer ?
#
loop_
_entity_poly.entity_id
_entity_poly.type
_entity_poly.pdbx_seq_one_letter_code
_entity_poly.pdbx_strand_id
1 'polypeptide(L)'
;MPHLKELHEKYGKKGLQIIGVHTKNAAEKMAAFVKKEGIPYPVCVDATGATNKAFRVDSYPDYYLIDRAGKLRFADLANGELDRAITMLLAEKPPRIDAEEHLRGTLAKAKSTKRQVLLYLSAPW
;
A
#
# COMPACT_ATOMS: atom_id res chain seq x y z
N MET A 1 5.68 -16.13 9.42
CA MET A 1 5.34 -14.74 9.83
C MET A 1 3.97 -14.71 10.49
N PRO A 2 3.84 -15.05 11.78
CA PRO A 2 2.53 -15.13 12.45
C PRO A 2 1.87 -13.75 12.59
N HIS A 3 2.64 -12.76 13.03
CA HIS A 3 2.14 -11.43 13.36
C HIS A 3 1.48 -10.69 12.18
N LEU A 4 2.07 -10.71 10.98
CA LEU A 4 1.46 -10.09 9.79
C LEU A 4 0.17 -10.80 9.36
N LYS A 5 0.03 -12.10 9.61
CA LYS A 5 -1.23 -12.84 9.34
C LYS A 5 -2.32 -12.38 10.30
N GLU A 6 -2.00 -12.27 11.59
CA GLU A 6 -2.93 -11.74 12.61
C GLU A 6 -3.37 -10.31 12.27
N LEU A 7 -2.46 -9.45 11.83
CA LEU A 7 -2.79 -8.10 11.40
C LEU A 7 -3.69 -8.07 10.18
N HIS A 8 -3.41 -8.91 9.19
CA HIS A 8 -4.27 -9.07 8.01
C HIS A 8 -5.68 -9.49 8.39
N GLU A 9 -5.83 -10.50 9.25
CA GLU A 9 -7.13 -10.99 9.72
C GLU A 9 -7.89 -9.93 10.51
N LYS A 10 -7.20 -9.24 11.43
CA LYS A 10 -7.80 -8.25 12.35
C LYS A 10 -8.21 -6.96 11.64
N TYR A 11 -7.41 -6.49 10.69
CA TYR A 11 -7.55 -5.15 10.11
C TYR A 11 -7.82 -5.14 8.60
N GLY A 12 -7.76 -6.28 7.90
CA GLY A 12 -7.99 -6.36 6.45
C GLY A 12 -9.34 -5.77 6.04
N LYS A 13 -10.41 -6.19 6.71
CA LYS A 13 -11.77 -5.66 6.50
C LYS A 13 -11.96 -4.21 6.96
N LYS A 14 -11.03 -3.67 7.76
CA LYS A 14 -11.03 -2.29 8.25
C LYS A 14 -10.22 -1.34 7.35
N GLY A 15 -9.64 -1.87 6.27
CA GLY A 15 -8.92 -1.11 5.25
C GLY A 15 -7.40 -1.23 5.32
N LEU A 16 -6.85 -2.16 6.12
CA LEU A 16 -5.42 -2.50 6.04
C LEU A 16 -5.18 -3.40 4.82
N GLN A 17 -4.21 -3.05 3.99
CA GLN A 17 -3.69 -3.92 2.96
C GLN A 17 -2.20 -4.15 3.22
N ILE A 18 -1.77 -5.41 3.11
CA ILE A 18 -0.37 -5.80 3.30
C ILE A 18 0.16 -6.29 1.96
N ILE A 19 1.38 -5.88 1.60
CA ILE A 19 2.11 -6.41 0.45
C ILE A 19 3.49 -6.85 0.95
N GLY A 20 3.80 -8.13 0.81
CA GLY A 20 5.12 -8.66 1.12
C GLY A 20 6.06 -8.47 -0.06
N VAL A 21 7.13 -7.70 0.10
CA VAL A 21 8.14 -7.51 -0.95
C VAL A 21 9.39 -8.30 -0.56
N HIS A 22 9.80 -9.24 -1.43
CA HIS A 22 10.99 -10.06 -1.24
C HIS A 22 12.10 -9.67 -2.21
N THR A 23 13.35 -9.84 -1.82
CA THR A 23 14.49 -9.64 -2.72
C THR A 23 14.57 -10.74 -3.78
N LYS A 24 15.26 -10.46 -4.89
CA LYS A 24 15.56 -11.45 -5.94
C LYS A 24 16.10 -12.77 -5.40
N ASN A 25 16.98 -12.73 -4.40
CA ASN A 25 17.61 -13.93 -3.82
C ASN A 25 16.61 -14.84 -3.08
N ALA A 26 15.45 -14.31 -2.67
CA ALA A 26 14.41 -15.08 -2.01
C ALA A 26 13.38 -15.67 -3.00
N ALA A 27 13.42 -15.28 -4.29
CA ALA A 27 12.38 -15.60 -5.27
C ALA A 27 12.15 -17.10 -5.46
N GLU A 28 13.23 -17.90 -5.54
CA GLU A 28 13.15 -19.35 -5.79
C GLU A 28 12.39 -20.10 -4.69
N LYS A 29 12.56 -19.67 -3.43
CA LYS A 29 11.93 -20.31 -2.26
C LYS A 29 10.61 -19.64 -1.88
N MET A 30 10.34 -18.44 -2.38
CA MET A 30 9.18 -17.62 -2.01
C MET A 30 7.87 -18.34 -2.28
N ALA A 31 7.66 -18.87 -3.49
CA ALA A 31 6.39 -19.49 -3.86
C ALA A 31 6.05 -20.69 -2.96
N ALA A 32 7.04 -21.54 -2.68
CA ALA A 32 6.89 -22.68 -1.78
C ALA A 32 6.62 -22.22 -0.33
N PHE A 33 7.33 -21.19 0.14
CA PHE A 33 7.15 -20.63 1.48
C PHE A 33 5.77 -20.01 1.66
N VAL A 34 5.32 -19.17 0.72
CA VAL A 34 3.99 -18.54 0.71
C VAL A 34 2.89 -19.60 0.81
N LYS A 35 3.01 -20.66 0.00
CA LYS A 35 2.06 -21.78 0.01
C LYS A 35 2.09 -22.56 1.32
N LYS A 36 3.29 -22.88 1.83
CA LYS A 36 3.48 -23.64 3.07
C LYS A 36 2.94 -22.89 4.29
N GLU A 37 3.20 -21.59 4.38
CA GLU A 37 2.86 -20.75 5.52
C GLU A 37 1.43 -20.19 5.47
N GLY A 38 0.72 -20.42 4.35
CA GLY A 38 -0.63 -19.93 4.11
C GLY A 38 -0.71 -18.40 4.18
N ILE A 39 0.18 -17.69 3.49
CA ILE A 39 0.22 -16.23 3.53
C ILE A 39 -1.02 -15.66 2.81
N PRO A 40 -1.91 -14.91 3.49
CA PRO A 40 -3.21 -14.52 2.95
C PRO A 40 -3.18 -13.20 2.15
N TYR A 41 -2.03 -12.55 2.07
CA TYR A 41 -1.84 -11.26 1.41
C TYR A 41 -0.89 -11.37 0.20
N PRO A 42 -0.97 -10.44 -0.77
CA PRO A 42 -0.09 -10.43 -1.94
C PRO A 42 1.39 -10.42 -1.56
N VAL A 43 2.19 -11.19 -2.30
CA VAL A 43 3.64 -11.26 -2.16
C VAL A 43 4.27 -11.08 -3.54
N CYS A 44 5.29 -10.24 -3.64
CA CYS A 44 6.00 -9.96 -4.88
C CYS A 44 7.53 -9.97 -4.69
N VAL A 45 8.25 -10.01 -5.80
CA VAL A 45 9.72 -10.01 -5.84
C VAL A 45 10.20 -8.69 -6.43
N ASP A 46 11.05 -7.97 -5.69
CA ASP A 46 11.86 -6.87 -6.22
C ASP A 46 13.03 -7.45 -7.02
N ALA A 47 12.76 -7.76 -8.28
CA ALA A 47 13.70 -8.47 -9.15
C ALA A 47 14.95 -7.65 -9.50
N THR A 48 14.86 -6.32 -9.47
CA THR A 48 15.95 -5.41 -9.86
C THR A 48 16.57 -4.66 -8.67
N GLY A 49 15.97 -4.77 -7.46
CA GLY A 49 16.37 -3.99 -6.29
C GLY A 49 15.88 -2.54 -6.33
N ALA A 50 15.01 -2.20 -7.28
CA ALA A 50 14.53 -0.83 -7.48
C ALA A 50 13.63 -0.38 -6.32
N THR A 51 12.80 -1.29 -5.80
CA THR A 51 11.94 -1.00 -4.64
C THR A 51 12.78 -0.76 -3.40
N ASN A 52 13.69 -1.68 -3.07
CA ASN A 52 14.57 -1.53 -1.91
C ASN A 52 15.38 -0.23 -1.96
N LYS A 53 15.90 0.11 -3.14
CA LYS A 53 16.65 1.36 -3.34
C LYS A 53 15.75 2.60 -3.16
N ALA A 54 14.53 2.58 -3.71
CA ALA A 54 13.60 3.71 -3.61
C ALA A 54 13.17 3.97 -2.15
N PHE A 55 12.96 2.90 -1.38
CA PHE A 55 12.57 2.98 0.03
C PHE A 55 13.75 3.10 0.99
N ARG A 56 14.99 2.96 0.50
CA ARG A 56 16.24 2.99 1.29
C ARG A 56 16.28 1.93 2.39
N VAL A 57 15.79 0.74 2.08
CA VAL A 57 15.80 -0.42 2.99
C VAL A 57 17.23 -0.76 3.40
N ASP A 58 17.48 -0.88 4.69
CA ASP A 58 18.80 -1.22 5.25
C ASP A 58 18.82 -2.52 6.07
N SER A 59 17.66 -3.05 6.43
CA SER A 59 17.51 -4.24 7.26
C SER A 59 16.21 -5.00 6.97
N TYR A 60 16.03 -6.18 7.58
CA TYR A 60 14.80 -6.98 7.45
C TYR A 60 14.41 -7.60 8.80
N PRO A 61 13.11 -7.68 9.15
CA PRO A 61 12.01 -7.02 8.45
C PRO A 61 12.09 -5.49 8.57
N ASP A 62 11.49 -4.81 7.61
CA ASP A 62 11.39 -3.34 7.55
C ASP A 62 9.96 -2.99 7.09
N TYR A 63 9.37 -1.95 7.68
CA TYR A 63 7.97 -1.60 7.53
C TYR A 63 7.79 -0.16 7.08
N TYR A 64 7.00 0.00 6.03
CA TYR A 64 6.59 1.29 5.49
C TYR A 64 5.07 1.34 5.44
N LEU A 65 4.49 2.38 6.03
CA LEU A 65 3.04 2.55 6.09
C LEU A 65 2.62 3.74 5.24
N ILE A 66 1.71 3.46 4.30
CA ILE A 66 1.13 4.41 3.37
C ILE A 66 -0.33 4.60 3.76
N ASP A 67 -0.79 5.86 3.87
CA ASP A 67 -2.18 6.15 4.20
C ASP A 67 -3.12 6.01 3.00
N ARG A 68 -4.42 6.21 3.24
CA ARG A 68 -5.47 6.13 2.21
C ARG A 68 -5.35 7.21 1.13
N ALA A 69 -4.53 8.24 1.33
CA ALA A 69 -4.23 9.26 0.32
C ALA A 69 -2.98 8.91 -0.50
N GLY A 70 -2.36 7.74 -0.26
CA GLY A 70 -1.14 7.32 -0.95
C GLY A 70 0.12 8.00 -0.42
N LYS A 71 0.08 8.64 0.75
CA LYS A 71 1.24 9.31 1.34
C LYS A 71 1.99 8.35 2.25
N LEU A 72 3.31 8.34 2.15
CA LEU A 72 4.18 7.64 3.11
C LEU A 72 4.12 8.36 4.47
N ARG A 73 3.71 7.64 5.52
CA ARG A 73 3.51 8.19 6.87
C ARG A 73 4.54 7.71 7.86
N PHE A 74 4.98 6.47 7.69
CA PHE A 74 6.07 5.89 8.46
C PHE A 74 6.98 5.18 7.49
N ALA A 75 8.29 5.42 7.65
CA ALA A 75 9.35 4.76 6.91
C ALA A 75 10.34 4.20 7.94
N ASP A 76 10.89 3.02 7.67
CA ASP A 76 11.81 2.34 8.58
C ASP A 76 11.24 2.23 10.01
N LEU A 77 10.02 1.71 10.08
CA LEU A 77 9.27 1.64 11.34
C LEU A 77 9.78 0.45 12.17
N ALA A 78 10.24 0.75 13.38
CA ALA A 78 10.64 -0.26 14.35
C ALA A 78 9.54 -1.31 14.59
N ASN A 79 9.94 -2.58 14.68
CA ASN A 79 9.02 -3.72 14.80
C ASN A 79 7.98 -3.58 15.92
N GLY A 80 8.35 -2.98 17.06
CA GLY A 80 7.44 -2.78 18.19
C GLY A 80 6.38 -1.70 18.01
N GLU A 81 6.55 -0.80 17.04
CA GLU A 81 5.63 0.32 16.80
C GLU A 81 4.60 0.02 15.69
N LEU A 82 4.73 -1.10 15.00
CA LEU A 82 3.89 -1.47 13.85
C LEU A 82 2.40 -1.43 14.18
N ASP A 83 1.98 -2.12 15.23
CA ASP A 83 0.58 -2.20 15.64
C ASP A 83 0.01 -0.82 15.93
N ARG A 84 0.75 0.00 16.68
CA ARG A 84 0.35 1.34 17.06
C ARG A 84 0.16 2.21 15.82
N ALA A 85 1.13 2.19 14.89
CA ALA A 85 1.08 2.98 13.68
C ALA A 85 -0.06 2.56 12.75
N ILE A 86 -0.32 1.24 12.59
CA ILE A 86 -1.48 0.72 11.85
C ILE A 86 -2.78 1.24 12.47
N THR A 87 -2.92 1.10 13.79
CA THR A 87 -4.16 1.50 14.48
C THR A 87 -4.39 3.01 14.37
N MET A 88 -3.32 3.80 14.44
CA MET A 88 -3.37 5.25 14.23
C MET A 88 -3.87 5.61 12.82
N LEU A 89 -3.30 5.02 11.76
CA LEU A 89 -3.70 5.31 10.38
C LEU A 89 -5.11 4.82 10.06
N LEU A 90 -5.54 3.69 10.63
CA LEU A 90 -6.90 3.17 10.43
C LEU A 90 -7.98 4.06 11.08
N ALA A 91 -7.62 4.80 12.13
CA ALA A 91 -8.51 5.77 12.77
C ALA A 91 -8.64 7.08 11.97
N GLU A 92 -7.77 7.33 10.99
CA GLU A 92 -7.85 8.52 10.16
C GLU A 92 -9.07 8.47 9.23
N LYS A 93 -9.72 9.62 9.07
CA LYS A 93 -10.80 9.76 8.10
C LYS A 93 -10.23 9.55 6.70
N PRO A 94 -10.90 8.80 5.83
CA PRO A 94 -10.46 8.68 4.45
C PRO A 94 -10.37 10.09 3.84
N PRO A 95 -9.38 10.34 2.97
CA PRO A 95 -9.29 11.63 2.29
C PRO A 95 -10.61 11.88 1.58
N ARG A 96 -11.25 13.00 1.90
CA ARG A 96 -12.39 13.47 1.14
C ARG A 96 -11.83 13.96 -0.19
N ILE A 97 -11.92 13.13 -1.22
CA ILE A 97 -11.73 13.62 -2.58
C ILE A 97 -12.96 14.47 -2.86
N ASP A 98 -12.80 15.79 -2.81
CA ASP A 98 -13.83 16.68 -3.29
C ASP A 98 -13.90 16.51 -4.82
N ALA A 99 -15.02 15.94 -5.27
CA ALA A 99 -15.25 15.68 -6.68
C ALA A 99 -15.18 16.97 -7.51
N GLU A 100 -15.59 18.11 -6.93
CA GLU A 100 -15.55 19.39 -7.63
C GLU A 100 -14.10 19.89 -7.78
N GLU A 101 -13.32 19.86 -6.71
CA GLU A 101 -11.89 20.21 -6.76
C GLU A 101 -11.13 19.32 -7.74
N HIS A 102 -11.36 18.01 -7.69
CA HIS A 102 -10.69 17.05 -8.55
C HIS A 102 -11.07 17.21 -10.03
N LEU A 103 -12.35 17.49 -10.31
CA LEU A 103 -12.84 17.77 -11.66
C LEU A 103 -12.23 19.07 -12.19
N ARG A 104 -12.22 20.14 -11.40
CA ARG A 104 -11.59 21.42 -11.79
C ARG A 104 -10.11 21.24 -12.14
N GLY A 105 -9.36 20.54 -11.30
CA GLY A 105 -7.94 20.24 -11.55
C GLY A 105 -7.72 19.43 -12.83
N THR A 106 -8.55 18.41 -13.06
CA THR A 106 -8.50 17.56 -14.25
C THR A 106 -8.82 18.33 -15.53
N LEU A 107 -9.88 19.15 -15.52
CA LEU A 107 -10.28 19.98 -16.66
C LEU A 107 -9.21 21.03 -16.99
N ALA A 108 -8.60 21.67 -15.99
CA ALA A 108 -7.51 22.62 -16.19
C ALA A 108 -6.30 21.98 -16.88
N LYS A 109 -5.90 20.78 -16.44
CA LYS A 109 -4.81 20.01 -17.04
C LYS A 109 -5.15 19.52 -18.45
N ALA A 110 -6.38 19.10 -18.69
CA ALA A 110 -6.82 18.68 -20.02
C ALA A 110 -6.81 19.86 -21.02
N LYS A 111 -7.23 21.05 -20.58
CA LYS A 111 -7.15 22.29 -21.38
C LYS A 111 -5.71 22.65 -21.74
N SER A 112 -4.78 22.60 -20.78
CA SER A 112 -3.37 22.92 -21.04
C SER A 112 -2.66 21.90 -21.94
N THR A 113 -3.10 20.64 -21.91
CA THR A 113 -2.52 19.55 -22.71
C THR A 113 -3.32 19.21 -23.98
N LYS A 114 -4.37 19.99 -24.31
CA LYS A 114 -5.27 19.78 -25.46
C LYS A 114 -5.89 18.38 -25.52
N ARG A 115 -6.30 17.84 -24.37
CA ARG A 115 -6.94 16.52 -24.24
C ARG A 115 -8.44 16.64 -24.00
N GLN A 116 -9.19 15.65 -24.46
CA GLN A 116 -10.61 15.49 -24.15
C GLN A 116 -10.77 14.77 -22.79
N VAL A 117 -11.86 15.05 -22.07
CA VAL A 117 -12.19 14.41 -20.79
C VAL A 117 -13.55 13.75 -20.93
N LEU A 118 -13.63 12.46 -20.63
CA LEU A 118 -14.88 11.73 -20.47
C LEU A 118 -15.28 11.75 -18.99
N LEU A 119 -16.48 12.24 -18.69
CA LEU A 119 -17.06 12.14 -17.35
C LEU A 119 -18.06 10.98 -17.34
N TYR A 120 -17.80 9.96 -16.53
CA TYR A 120 -18.71 8.84 -16.30
C TYR A 120 -19.37 9.01 -14.94
N LEU A 121 -20.70 9.12 -14.93
CA LEU A 121 -21.51 9.22 -13.71
C LEU A 121 -22.26 7.91 -13.53
N SER A 122 -22.11 7.29 -12.36
CA SER A 122 -22.88 6.10 -11.97
C SER A 122 -23.57 6.38 -10.64
N ALA A 123 -24.81 5.91 -10.51
CA ALA A 123 -25.52 5.86 -9.24
C ALA A 123 -25.10 4.61 -8.46
N PRO A 124 -25.24 4.56 -7.13
CA PRO A 124 -25.08 3.31 -6.39
C PRO A 124 -26.07 2.26 -6.91
N TRP A 125 -25.61 1.00 -6.93
CA TRP A 125 -26.50 -0.16 -7.04
C TRP A 125 -27.36 -0.28 -5.79
#